data_AF-A0A4Q3CCA3-F1
#
_entry.id   AF-A0A4Q3CCA3-F1
#
_cell.length_a   1.000
_cell.length_b   1.000
_cell.length_c   1.000
_cell.angle_alpha   90.00
_cell.angle_beta   90.00
_cell.angle_gamma   90.00
#
_symmetry.space_group_name_H-M   'P 1'
#
loop_
_entity.id
_entity.type
_entity.pdbx_description
1 polymer ?
#
loop_
_entity_poly.entity_id
_entity_poly.type
_entity_poly.pdbx_seq_one_letter_code
_entity_poly.pdbx_strand_id
1 'polypeptide(L)'
;MEPGDIDAALDGAEELREVLDDLEARSRSFGTALTSALKGAVLDGDSLIEVLQNIAYRFSSISLDVGLKPLETSVASLVSGASNTLSGAIGFSHGGVPGRVQAFASGGIVGQPTYFPMAGGAGLMGEAGAEA
;
A
#
# COMPACT_ATOMS: atom_id res chain seq x y z
N MET A 1 28.27 34.07 18.15
CA MET A 1 27.51 34.43 16.95
C MET A 1 28.43 35.26 16.10
N GLU A 2 28.94 34.65 15.02
CA GLU A 2 29.66 35.41 14.02
C GLU A 2 28.65 36.26 13.24
N PRO A 3 29.05 37.44 12.73
CA PRO A 3 28.14 38.33 12.00
C PRO A 3 27.39 37.66 10.83
N GLY A 4 27.94 36.60 10.22
CA GLY A 4 27.28 35.86 9.14
C GLY A 4 26.10 34.96 9.55
N ASP A 5 25.96 34.58 10.83
CA ASP A 5 24.84 33.74 11.29
C ASP A 5 23.50 34.50 11.27
N ILE A 6 23.56 35.82 11.50
CA ILE A 6 22.38 36.69 11.50
C ILE A 6 21.91 36.92 10.06
N ASP A 7 22.84 37.14 9.14
CA ASP A 7 22.52 37.36 7.72
C ASP A 7 21.84 36.12 7.10
N ALA A 8 22.35 34.92 7.39
CA ALA A 8 21.73 33.67 6.92
C ALA A 8 20.32 33.44 7.51
N ALA A 9 20.10 33.84 8.77
CA ALA A 9 18.79 33.75 9.40
C ALA A 9 17.80 34.77 8.83
N LEU A 10 18.27 35.96 8.44
CA LEU A 10 17.46 36.98 7.79
C LEU A 10 17.04 36.54 6.38
N ASP A 11 17.97 35.94 5.61
CA ASP A 11 17.71 35.43 4.26
C ASP A 11 16.63 34.33 4.27
N GLY A 12 16.74 33.37 5.20
CA GLY A 12 15.73 32.32 5.36
C GLY A 12 14.36 32.84 5.84
N ALA A 13 14.34 33.94 6.61
CA ALA A 13 13.10 34.58 7.03
C ALA A 13 12.41 35.32 5.87
N GLU A 14 13.18 35.88 4.94
CA GLU A 14 12.66 36.53 3.73
C GLU A 14 12.06 35.50 2.76
N GLU A 15 12.75 34.38 2.51
CA GLU A 15 12.23 33.27 1.69
C GLU A 15 10.94 32.68 2.26
N LEU A 16 10.90 32.44 3.58
CA LEU A 16 9.69 31.94 4.24
C LEU A 16 8.52 32.92 4.08
N ARG A 17 8.79 34.22 4.19
CA ARG A 17 7.76 35.25 4.03
C ARG A 17 7.19 35.25 2.61
N GLU A 18 8.02 35.12 1.60
CA GLU A 18 7.58 35.03 0.20
C GLU A 18 6.67 33.81 -0.03
N VAL A 19 7.04 32.66 0.52
CA VAL A 19 6.23 31.44 0.44
C VAL A 19 4.87 31.62 1.14
N LEU A 20 4.85 32.28 2.30
CA LEU A 20 3.61 32.55 3.04
C LEU A 20 2.70 33.53 2.29
N ASP A 21 3.27 34.56 1.66
CA ASP A 21 2.52 35.52 0.86
C ASP A 21 1.92 34.85 -0.41
N ASP A 22 2.67 33.98 -1.09
CA ASP A 22 2.14 33.18 -2.23
C ASP A 22 1.03 32.21 -1.77
N LEU A 23 1.24 31.53 -0.63
CA LEU A 23 0.22 30.65 -0.05
C LEU A 23 -1.05 31.43 0.30
N GLU A 24 -0.93 32.62 0.88
CA GLU A 24 -2.07 33.47 1.21
C GLU A 24 -2.83 33.87 -0.06
N ALA A 25 -2.12 34.32 -1.10
CA ALA A 25 -2.73 34.70 -2.38
C ALA A 25 -3.47 33.52 -3.02
N ARG A 26 -2.85 32.33 -3.06
CA ARG A 26 -3.48 31.10 -3.56
C ARG A 26 -4.68 30.70 -2.74
N SER A 27 -4.60 30.80 -1.42
CA SER A 27 -5.69 30.45 -0.50
C SER A 27 -6.88 31.39 -0.68
N ARG A 28 -6.64 32.70 -0.85
CA ARG A 28 -7.70 33.68 -1.15
C ARG A 28 -8.36 33.41 -2.51
N SER A 29 -7.57 33.12 -3.54
CA SER A 29 -8.08 32.75 -4.87
C SER A 29 -8.90 31.46 -4.81
N PHE A 30 -8.39 30.44 -4.12
CA PHE A 30 -9.10 29.18 -3.88
C PHE A 30 -10.41 29.40 -3.13
N GLY A 31 -10.40 30.17 -2.04
CA GLY A 31 -11.61 30.48 -1.27
C GLY A 31 -12.66 31.21 -2.10
N THR A 32 -12.24 32.13 -2.97
CA THR A 32 -13.13 32.85 -3.89
C THR A 32 -13.73 31.91 -4.95
N ALA A 33 -12.91 31.05 -5.55
CA ALA A 33 -13.35 30.04 -6.52
C ALA A 33 -14.30 29.03 -5.87
N LEU A 34 -13.97 28.53 -4.68
CA LEU A 34 -14.79 27.60 -3.91
C LEU A 34 -16.13 28.22 -3.51
N THR A 35 -16.13 29.47 -3.03
CA THR A 35 -17.37 30.18 -2.68
C THR A 35 -18.25 30.42 -3.90
N SER A 36 -17.63 30.76 -5.04
CA SER A 36 -18.36 30.97 -6.31
C SER A 36 -18.94 29.66 -6.84
N ALA A 37 -18.17 28.57 -6.78
CA ALA A 37 -18.62 27.24 -7.14
C ALA A 37 -19.75 26.76 -6.23
N LEU A 38 -19.64 26.96 -4.91
CA LEU A 38 -20.68 26.61 -3.95
C LEU A 38 -21.95 27.44 -4.16
N LYS A 39 -21.80 28.74 -4.45
CA LYS A 39 -22.93 29.61 -4.79
C LYS A 39 -23.62 29.15 -6.08
N GLY A 40 -22.84 28.80 -7.12
CA GLY A 40 -23.38 28.22 -8.35
C GLY A 40 -24.10 26.91 -8.07
N ALA A 41 -23.47 26.00 -7.32
CA ALA A 41 -24.04 24.69 -6.99
C ALA A 41 -25.30 24.77 -6.11
N VAL A 42 -25.43 25.78 -5.25
CA VAL A 42 -26.65 26.03 -4.46
C VAL A 42 -27.76 26.66 -5.32
N LEU A 43 -27.41 27.55 -6.24
CA LEU A 43 -28.38 28.14 -7.18
C LEU A 43 -28.87 27.11 -8.21
N ASP A 44 -27.99 26.19 -8.62
CA ASP A 44 -28.28 25.15 -9.59
C ASP A 44 -28.85 23.88 -8.94
N GLY A 45 -28.64 23.66 -7.63
CA GLY A 45 -29.22 22.60 -6.78
C GLY A 45 -28.88 21.16 -7.18
N ASP A 46 -29.23 20.80 -8.41
CA ASP A 46 -29.03 19.51 -9.06
C ASP A 46 -27.54 19.20 -9.29
N SER A 47 -26.70 20.22 -9.54
CA SER A 47 -25.27 20.01 -9.86
C SER A 47 -24.41 19.61 -8.65
N LEU A 48 -24.68 20.15 -7.45
CA LEU A 48 -24.00 19.72 -6.22
C LEU A 48 -24.32 18.26 -5.88
N ILE A 49 -25.60 17.93 -5.98
CA ILE A 49 -26.13 16.60 -5.73
C ILE A 49 -25.54 15.62 -6.74
N GLU A 50 -25.41 15.99 -8.02
CA GLU A 50 -24.79 15.17 -9.06
C GLU A 50 -23.30 14.90 -8.77
N VAL A 51 -22.54 15.91 -8.36
CA VAL A 51 -21.13 15.75 -7.98
C VAL A 51 -20.99 14.83 -6.77
N LEU A 52 -21.80 15.02 -5.73
CA LEU A 52 -21.80 14.16 -4.54
C LEU A 52 -22.24 12.73 -4.86
N GLN A 53 -23.24 12.55 -5.71
CA GLN A 53 -23.65 11.24 -6.20
C GLN A 53 -22.51 10.57 -6.99
N ASN A 54 -21.79 11.30 -7.84
CA ASN A 54 -20.65 10.77 -8.58
C ASN A 54 -19.53 10.31 -7.64
N ILE A 55 -19.23 11.10 -6.61
CA ILE A 55 -18.27 10.73 -5.56
C ILE A 55 -18.76 9.49 -4.80
N ALA A 56 -20.05 9.44 -4.43
CA ALA A 56 -20.64 8.30 -3.73
C ALA A 56 -20.59 7.01 -4.58
N TYR A 57 -20.89 7.09 -5.88
CA TYR A 57 -20.78 5.95 -6.80
C TYR A 57 -19.35 5.46 -6.96
N ARG A 58 -18.38 6.37 -7.09
CA ARG A 58 -16.95 6.03 -7.14
C ARG A 58 -16.47 5.42 -5.83
N PHE A 59 -16.90 5.97 -4.70
CA PHE A 59 -16.54 5.43 -3.39
C PHE A 59 -17.17 4.05 -3.15
N SER A 60 -18.42 3.85 -3.56
CA SER A 60 -19.12 2.57 -3.45
C SER A 60 -18.50 1.49 -4.32
N SER A 61 -18.07 1.81 -5.55
CA SER A 61 -17.39 0.86 -6.44
C SER A 61 -16.02 0.46 -5.88
N ILE A 62 -15.21 1.42 -5.42
CA ILE A 62 -13.92 1.13 -4.78
C ILE A 62 -14.10 0.29 -3.52
N SER A 63 -15.09 0.61 -2.68
CA SER A 63 -15.36 -0.14 -1.45
C SER A 63 -15.84 -1.56 -1.73
N LEU A 64 -16.68 -1.75 -2.76
CA LEU A 64 -17.15 -3.06 -3.17
C LEU A 64 -16.00 -3.90 -3.76
N ASP A 65 -15.19 -3.32 -4.64
CA ASP A 65 -14.02 -3.97 -5.24
C ASP A 65 -12.99 -4.37 -4.18
N VAL A 66 -12.70 -3.49 -3.22
CA VAL A 66 -11.78 -3.78 -2.11
C VAL A 66 -12.39 -4.81 -1.15
N GLY A 67 -13.70 -4.75 -0.90
CA GLY A 67 -14.42 -5.70 -0.05
C GLY A 67 -14.51 -7.11 -0.63
N LEU A 68 -14.58 -7.24 -1.96
CA LEU A 68 -14.70 -8.54 -2.65
C LEU A 68 -13.35 -9.15 -3.04
N LYS A 69 -12.27 -8.36 -3.14
CA LYS A 69 -10.90 -8.84 -3.43
C LYS A 69 -10.44 -10.06 -2.60
N PRO A 70 -10.69 -10.14 -1.28
CA PRO A 70 -10.33 -11.33 -0.49
C PRO A 70 -11.11 -12.59 -0.91
N LEU A 71 -12.37 -12.42 -1.32
CA LEU A 71 -13.21 -13.53 -1.79
C LEU A 71 -12.78 -13.97 -3.19
N GLU A 72 -12.51 -13.04 -4.09
CA GLU A 72 -11.94 -13.33 -5.42
C GLU A 72 -10.60 -14.07 -5.31
N THR A 73 -9.72 -13.63 -4.41
CA THR A 73 -8.43 -14.29 -4.14
C THR A 73 -8.62 -15.68 -3.56
N SER A 74 -9.62 -15.87 -2.69
CA SER A 74 -9.93 -17.17 -2.09
C SER A 74 -10.47 -18.15 -3.13
N VAL A 75 -11.40 -17.72 -3.99
CA VAL A 75 -11.95 -18.53 -5.07
C VAL A 75 -10.87 -18.87 -6.09
N ALA A 76 -10.03 -17.91 -6.49
CA ALA A 76 -8.90 -18.15 -7.38
C ALA A 76 -7.88 -19.14 -6.78
N SER A 77 -7.63 -19.06 -5.46
CA SER A 77 -6.75 -19.98 -4.74
C SER A 77 -7.32 -21.40 -4.65
N LEU A 78 -8.63 -21.54 -4.48
CA LEU A 78 -9.31 -22.85 -4.46
C LEU A 78 -9.32 -23.50 -5.85
N VAL A 79 -9.60 -22.72 -6.90
CA VAL A 79 -9.59 -23.19 -8.29
C VAL A 79 -8.18 -23.60 -8.73
N SER A 80 -7.18 -22.77 -8.44
CA SER A 80 -5.77 -23.10 -8.72
C SER A 80 -5.30 -24.30 -7.89
N GLY A 81 -5.67 -24.40 -6.60
CA GLY A 81 -5.38 -25.56 -5.76
C GLY A 81 -6.01 -26.85 -6.27
N ALA A 82 -7.26 -26.81 -6.75
CA ALA A 82 -7.94 -27.96 -7.34
C ALA A 82 -7.30 -28.39 -8.66
N SER A 83 -6.94 -27.44 -9.54
CA SER A 83 -6.20 -27.71 -10.77
C SER A 83 -4.82 -28.30 -10.50
N ASN A 84 -4.11 -27.82 -9.48
CA ASN A 84 -2.78 -28.29 -9.12
C ASN A 84 -2.81 -29.65 -8.40
N THR A 85 -3.91 -29.96 -7.71
CA THR A 85 -4.15 -31.29 -7.11
C THR A 85 -4.49 -32.30 -8.20
N LEU A 86 -5.27 -31.91 -9.21
CA LEU A 86 -5.59 -32.75 -10.35
C LEU A 86 -4.34 -32.99 -11.23
N SER A 87 -3.54 -31.98 -11.52
CA SER A 87 -2.28 -32.15 -12.27
C SER A 87 -1.23 -32.93 -11.45
N GLY A 88 -1.15 -32.68 -10.14
CA GLY A 88 -0.32 -33.43 -9.21
C GLY A 88 -0.68 -34.91 -9.18
N ALA A 89 -1.97 -35.26 -9.04
CA ALA A 89 -2.44 -36.65 -8.99
C ALA A 89 -2.04 -37.47 -10.23
N ILE A 90 -1.96 -36.85 -11.41
CA ILE A 90 -1.50 -37.51 -12.63
C ILE A 90 0.03 -37.67 -12.62
N GLY A 91 0.78 -36.71 -12.08
CA GLY A 91 2.24 -36.76 -11.91
C GLY A 91 2.75 -37.67 -10.79
N PHE A 92 1.94 -37.94 -9.75
CA PHE A 92 2.27 -38.88 -8.67
C PHE A 92 2.19 -40.36 -9.09
N SER A 93 1.60 -40.66 -10.24
CA SER A 93 1.49 -42.04 -10.76
C SER A 93 2.83 -42.67 -11.16
N HIS A 94 3.89 -41.87 -11.34
CA HIS A 94 5.20 -42.31 -11.83
C HIS A 94 6.38 -42.01 -10.89
N GLY A 95 6.15 -41.93 -9.57
CA GLY A 95 7.21 -42.11 -8.57
C GLY A 95 8.31 -41.03 -8.52
N GLY A 96 7.95 -39.74 -8.45
CA GLY A 96 8.88 -38.63 -8.21
C GLY A 96 8.66 -37.98 -6.84
N VAL A 97 9.70 -37.88 -6.03
CA VAL A 97 9.69 -37.12 -4.76
C VAL A 97 9.49 -35.63 -5.07
N PRO A 98 8.45 -34.95 -4.56
CA PRO A 98 8.29 -33.52 -4.81
C PRO A 98 9.25 -32.74 -3.92
N GLY A 99 10.39 -32.33 -4.51
CA GLY A 99 11.19 -31.25 -3.97
C GLY A 99 10.37 -29.95 -4.05
N ARG A 100 9.59 -29.65 -3.01
CA ARG A 100 9.13 -28.28 -2.77
C ARG A 100 10.34 -27.47 -2.33
N VAL A 101 10.99 -26.79 -3.28
CA VAL A 101 11.94 -25.72 -2.93
C VAL A 101 11.10 -24.57 -2.37
N GLN A 102 11.08 -24.46 -1.04
CA GLN A 102 10.47 -23.34 -0.33
C GLN A 102 11.39 -22.12 -0.51
N ALA A 103 11.09 -21.24 -1.47
CA ALA A 103 11.77 -19.96 -1.58
C ALA A 103 11.25 -19.02 -0.48
N PHE A 104 12.09 -18.73 0.51
CA PHE A 104 11.84 -17.70 1.53
C PHE A 104 12.09 -16.31 0.94
N ALA A 105 11.22 -15.87 0.04
CA ALA A 105 11.23 -14.51 -0.48
C ALA A 105 10.32 -13.62 0.40
N SER A 106 10.87 -13.11 1.50
CA SER A 106 10.49 -11.83 2.12
C SER A 106 11.41 -11.59 3.32
N GLY A 107 12.20 -10.52 3.27
CA GLY A 107 13.11 -10.09 4.33
C GLY A 107 12.37 -9.66 5.61
N GLY A 108 11.81 -10.62 6.33
CA GLY A 108 11.33 -10.48 7.69
C GLY A 108 12.26 -11.22 8.64
N ILE A 109 12.66 -10.57 9.72
CA ILE A 109 13.46 -11.17 10.80
C ILE A 109 12.62 -12.31 11.39
N VAL A 110 13.00 -13.55 11.11
CA VAL A 110 12.29 -14.74 11.63
C VAL A 110 12.71 -14.94 13.08
N GLY A 111 11.84 -14.57 14.02
CA GLY A 111 12.09 -14.63 15.46
C GLY A 111 11.88 -16.00 16.12
N GLN A 112 11.69 -17.09 15.36
CA GLN A 112 11.52 -18.43 15.93
C GLN A 112 12.25 -19.53 15.12
N PRO A 113 12.98 -20.44 15.78
CA PRO A 113 13.69 -21.54 15.13
C PRO A 113 12.71 -22.49 14.45
N THR A 114 12.96 -22.80 13.16
CA THR A 114 12.22 -23.84 12.44
C THR A 114 13.06 -25.11 12.39
N TYR A 115 12.52 -26.21 12.93
CA TYR A 115 13.16 -27.52 12.89
C TYR A 115 12.80 -28.23 11.58
N PHE A 116 13.80 -28.83 10.93
CA PHE A 116 13.59 -29.66 9.74
C PHE A 116 14.02 -31.11 10.01
N PRO A 117 13.21 -32.10 9.59
CA PRO A 117 13.56 -33.51 9.79
C PRO A 117 14.67 -33.93 8.82
N MET A 118 15.74 -34.55 9.34
CA MET A 118 16.77 -35.24 8.57
C MET A 118 16.75 -36.74 8.87
N ALA A 119 17.16 -37.57 7.91
CA ALA A 119 17.30 -39.01 8.14
C ALA A 119 18.46 -39.26 9.12
N GLY A 120 18.13 -39.36 10.42
CA GLY A 120 19.08 -39.51 11.53
C GLY A 120 19.00 -38.44 12.62
N GLY A 121 18.13 -37.42 12.51
CA GLY A 121 17.94 -36.39 13.55
C GLY A 121 17.13 -35.19 13.09
N ALA A 122 16.94 -34.18 13.96
CA ALA A 122 16.30 -32.91 13.61
C ALA A 122 17.36 -31.82 13.43
N GLY A 123 17.34 -31.10 12.30
CA GLY A 123 18.20 -29.95 12.03
C GLY A 123 17.54 -28.65 12.47
N LEU A 124 18.34 -27.73 13.01
CA LEU A 124 17.95 -26.38 13.39
C LEU A 124 18.52 -25.38 12.38
N MET A 125 17.67 -24.57 11.75
CA MET A 125 18.12 -23.46 10.90
C MET A 125 17.95 -22.17 11.69
N GLY A 126 19.05 -21.57 12.18
CA GLY A 126 18.93 -20.33 12.98
C GLY A 126 20.16 -19.79 13.70
N GLU A 127 21.34 -20.42 13.66
CA GLU A 127 22.55 -19.80 14.21
C GLU A 127 23.77 -20.13 13.33
N ALA A 128 24.03 -19.25 12.36
CA ALA A 128 25.35 -19.00 11.79
C ALA A 128 25.35 -17.53 11.32
N GLY A 129 25.13 -16.63 12.28
CA GLY A 129 25.42 -15.20 12.14
C GLY A 129 26.83 -14.94 12.64
N ALA A 130 27.55 -14.05 11.95
CA ALA A 130 28.99 -13.83 12.08
C ALA A 130 29.44 -13.44 13.51
N GLU A 131 29.81 -14.42 14.31
CA GLU A 131 30.86 -14.30 15.32
C GLU A 131 31.85 -15.45 15.08
N ALA A 132 32.92 -15.15 14.35
CA ALA A 132 34.14 -15.93 14.27
C ALA A 132 35.31 -15.01 14.65
#